data_AF-A0AA42S5Z2-F1
#
_entry.id   AF-A0AA42S5Z2-F1
#
_cell.length_a   1.000
_cell.length_b   1.000
_cell.length_c   1.000
_cell.angle_alpha   90.00
_cell.angle_beta   90.00
_cell.angle_gamma   90.00
#
_symmetry.space_group_name_H-M   'P 1'
#
loop_
_entity.id
_entity.type
_entity.pdbx_description
1 polymer ?
#
loop_
_entity_poly.entity_id
_entity_poly.type
_entity_poly.pdbx_seq_one_letter_code
_entity_poly.pdbx_strand_id
1 'polypeptide(L)'
;MSGRRESLLSDEQVRAITSGLGQLPDAQVQGNEAYLVAFIRLSYSATGRLHGAGTYRSMLKAFGAPFSPSQSTVHAAKLKVESEIASGYSGLIATEGQADTRPYAARVARPDAGEARDPAISALAVQLSHQRARIQHLETECARMRSELAIAIQERRAAEAALLAVREVADQLLMRNGELGAALAQNARFSEGNRLFALYAIEQSRGEARLLKETLDSVQAKRVKEREMLEAYRRAATSGRAAE
;
A
#
# COMPACT_ATOMS: atom_id res chain seq x y z
N MET A 1 59.04 18.85 -24.07
CA MET A 1 59.09 17.98 -25.27
C MET A 1 57.94 17.00 -25.23
N SER A 2 57.40 16.71 -26.40
CA SER A 2 56.16 16.03 -26.73
C SER A 2 55.88 14.73 -25.95
N GLY A 3 54.92 14.77 -25.03
CA GLY A 3 54.30 13.58 -24.47
C GLY A 3 53.12 13.17 -25.37
N ARG A 4 53.40 12.45 -26.46
CA ARG A 4 52.38 11.78 -27.27
C ARG A 4 51.54 10.90 -26.34
N ARG A 5 50.32 11.35 -26.02
CA ARG A 5 49.27 10.45 -25.58
C ARG A 5 48.97 9.60 -26.81
N GLU A 6 49.36 8.33 -26.77
CA GLU A 6 48.89 7.34 -27.74
C GLU A 6 47.38 7.48 -27.81
N SER A 7 46.87 7.91 -28.97
CA SER A 7 45.45 8.07 -29.17
C SER A 7 44.82 6.69 -29.03
N LEU A 8 44.01 6.49 -27.99
CA LEU A 8 43.29 5.23 -27.73
C LEU A 8 42.33 4.85 -28.88
N LEU A 9 42.13 5.76 -29.83
CA LEU A 9 41.24 5.65 -30.98
C LEU A 9 41.98 6.12 -32.23
N SER A 10 41.77 5.46 -33.37
CA SER A 10 42.23 5.98 -34.66
C SER A 10 41.44 7.24 -35.06
N ASP A 11 42.02 8.10 -35.90
CA ASP A 11 41.33 9.31 -36.38
C ASP A 11 40.00 9.00 -37.08
N GLU A 12 39.91 7.83 -37.72
CA GLU A 12 38.68 7.30 -38.33
C GLU A 12 37.64 6.91 -37.29
N GLN A 13 38.05 6.23 -36.21
CA GLN A 13 37.16 5.89 -35.09
C GLN A 13 36.66 7.14 -34.37
N VAL A 14 37.51 8.15 -34.21
CA VAL A 14 37.12 9.44 -33.62
C VAL A 14 36.07 10.11 -34.50
N ARG A 15 36.26 10.17 -35.83
CA ARG A 15 35.25 10.72 -36.75
C ARG A 15 33.93 9.96 -36.72
N ALA A 16 33.97 8.63 -36.71
CA ALA A 16 32.78 7.80 -36.63
C ALA A 16 31.99 8.08 -35.34
N ILE A 17 32.67 8.11 -34.19
CA ILE A 17 32.05 8.42 -32.90
C ILE A 17 31.50 9.86 -32.91
N THR A 18 32.26 10.85 -33.34
CA THR A 18 31.82 12.26 -33.39
C THR A 18 30.58 12.45 -34.28
N SER A 19 30.51 11.75 -35.43
CA SER A 19 29.33 11.81 -36.31
C SER A 19 28.07 11.21 -35.67
N GLY A 20 28.22 10.17 -34.84
CA GLY A 20 27.11 9.51 -34.16
C GLY A 20 26.68 10.18 -32.84
N LEU A 21 27.52 11.05 -32.25
CA LEU A 21 27.18 11.75 -30.99
C LEU A 21 25.89 12.57 -31.11
N GLY A 22 25.60 13.15 -32.28
CA GLY A 22 24.37 13.91 -32.52
C GLY A 22 23.09 13.06 -32.59
N GLN A 23 23.23 11.73 -32.68
CA GLN A 23 22.11 10.78 -32.69
C GLN A 23 21.89 10.13 -31.31
N LEU A 24 22.71 10.47 -30.32
CA LEU A 24 22.53 9.98 -28.95
C LEU A 24 21.31 10.65 -28.31
N PRO A 25 20.58 9.92 -27.46
CA PRO A 25 19.45 10.49 -26.73
C PRO A 25 19.92 11.60 -25.81
N ASP A 26 19.17 12.69 -25.67
CA ASP A 26 19.54 13.75 -24.75
C ASP A 26 19.56 13.23 -23.30
N ALA A 27 20.72 13.32 -22.65
CA ALA A 27 20.94 12.86 -21.28
C ALA A 27 20.01 13.55 -20.27
N GLN A 28 19.59 14.80 -20.55
CA GLN A 28 18.68 15.54 -19.68
C GLN A 28 17.23 15.02 -19.76
N VAL A 29 16.84 14.43 -20.89
CA VAL A 29 15.46 14.02 -21.17
C VAL A 29 15.25 12.52 -20.89
N GLN A 30 16.20 11.67 -21.29
CA GLN A 30 16.08 10.20 -21.17
C GLN A 30 16.94 9.61 -20.04
N GLY A 31 17.67 10.46 -19.32
CA GLY A 31 18.50 10.07 -18.19
C GLY A 31 19.90 9.61 -18.58
N ASN A 32 20.83 9.81 -17.63
CA ASN A 32 22.26 9.55 -17.82
C ASN A 32 22.57 8.09 -18.20
N GLU A 33 21.76 7.13 -17.74
CA GLU A 33 21.98 5.71 -18.04
C GLU A 33 21.69 5.36 -19.50
N ALA A 34 20.61 5.90 -20.08
CA ALA A 34 20.25 5.68 -21.48
C ALA A 34 21.32 6.27 -22.42
N TYR A 35 21.83 7.46 -22.09
CA TYR A 35 22.95 8.08 -22.81
C TYR A 35 24.21 7.19 -22.76
N LEU A 36 24.55 6.64 -21.59
CA LEU A 36 25.73 5.79 -21.44
C LEU A 36 25.62 4.50 -22.23
N VAL A 37 24.47 3.83 -22.21
CA VAL A 37 24.22 2.62 -23.00
C VAL A 37 24.35 2.94 -24.50
N ALA A 38 23.75 4.03 -24.97
CA ALA A 38 23.82 4.45 -26.36
C ALA A 38 25.26 4.83 -26.78
N PHE A 39 26.02 5.52 -25.92
CA PHE A 39 27.42 5.85 -26.16
C PHE A 39 28.33 4.60 -26.20
N ILE A 40 28.10 3.63 -25.33
CA ILE A 40 28.84 2.34 -25.33
C ILE A 40 28.52 1.54 -26.60
N ARG A 41 27.27 1.55 -27.09
CA ARG A 41 26.90 0.93 -28.37
C ARG A 41 27.58 1.63 -29.55
N LEU A 42 27.57 2.96 -29.57
CA LEU A 42 28.19 3.75 -30.63
C LEU A 42 29.71 3.50 -30.69
N SER A 43 30.38 3.53 -29.55
CA SER A 43 31.81 3.22 -29.47
C SER A 43 32.11 1.78 -29.88
N TYR A 44 31.30 0.80 -29.48
CA TYR A 44 31.43 -0.59 -29.95
C TYR A 44 31.27 -0.71 -31.47
N SER A 45 30.32 0.03 -32.08
CA SER A 45 30.12 0.01 -33.53
C SER A 45 31.30 0.61 -34.30
N ALA A 46 32.00 1.59 -33.71
CA ALA A 46 33.15 2.24 -34.32
C ALA A 46 34.47 1.48 -34.09
N THR A 47 34.65 0.85 -32.93
CA THR A 47 35.92 0.19 -32.55
C THR A 47 35.90 -1.33 -32.67
N GLY A 48 34.70 -1.93 -32.76
CA GLY A 48 34.49 -3.38 -32.76
C GLY A 48 34.87 -4.07 -31.44
N ARG A 49 35.18 -3.32 -30.39
CA ARG A 49 35.67 -3.84 -29.10
C ARG A 49 35.03 -3.12 -27.93
N LEU A 50 34.77 -3.87 -26.86
CA LEU A 50 34.32 -3.28 -25.60
C LEU A 50 35.51 -2.87 -24.74
N HIS A 51 35.52 -1.62 -24.29
CA HIS A 51 36.59 -1.08 -23.45
C HIS A 51 36.26 -1.18 -21.95
N GLY A 52 37.26 -0.96 -21.09
CA GLY A 52 37.07 -0.92 -19.64
C GLY A 52 36.32 0.34 -19.18
N ALA A 53 35.71 0.29 -17.99
CA ALA A 53 34.93 1.42 -17.45
C ALA A 53 35.76 2.71 -17.28
N GLY A 54 37.06 2.59 -16.96
CA GLY A 54 37.99 3.72 -16.90
C GLY A 54 38.23 4.37 -18.27
N THR A 55 38.27 3.57 -19.33
CA THR A 55 38.47 4.03 -20.71
C THR A 55 37.23 4.77 -21.21
N TYR A 56 36.03 4.24 -20.97
CA TYR A 56 34.78 4.92 -21.33
C TYR A 56 34.62 6.26 -20.60
N ARG A 57 35.04 6.34 -19.32
CA ARG A 57 35.04 7.60 -18.58
C ARG A 57 36.00 8.63 -19.19
N SER A 58 37.18 8.20 -19.62
CA SER A 58 38.13 9.08 -20.33
C SER A 58 37.60 9.52 -21.70
N MET A 59 36.94 8.62 -22.44
CA MET A 59 36.30 8.93 -23.72
C MET A 59 35.15 9.94 -23.54
N LEU A 60 34.24 9.72 -22.58
CA LEU A 60 33.14 10.65 -22.29
C LEU A 60 33.65 12.06 -21.95
N LYS A 61 34.76 12.16 -21.21
CA LYS A 61 35.40 13.45 -20.91
C LYS A 61 36.04 14.09 -22.14
N ALA A 62 36.64 13.30 -23.03
CA ALA A 62 37.25 13.79 -24.27
C ALA A 62 36.20 14.26 -25.30
N PHE A 63 35.05 13.58 -25.37
CA PHE A 63 33.94 13.89 -26.26
C PHE A 63 32.94 14.90 -25.67
N GLY A 64 33.22 15.46 -24.49
CA GLY A 64 32.45 16.58 -23.93
C GLY A 64 31.08 16.21 -23.36
N ALA A 65 30.92 15.01 -22.80
CA ALA A 65 29.67 14.61 -22.17
C ALA A 65 29.30 15.57 -21.01
N PRO A 66 28.01 15.96 -20.87
CA PRO A 66 27.58 16.96 -19.89
C PRO A 66 27.60 16.48 -18.43
N PHE A 67 27.98 15.22 -18.18
CA PHE A 67 27.99 14.62 -16.85
C PHE A 67 29.20 13.69 -16.65
N SER A 68 29.58 13.48 -15.39
CA SER A 68 30.69 12.61 -14.99
C SER A 68 30.16 11.38 -14.24
N PRO A 69 29.91 10.25 -14.94
CA PRO A 69 29.39 9.06 -14.29
C PRO A 69 30.43 8.39 -13.38
N SER A 70 29.96 7.71 -12.33
CA SER A 70 30.81 6.88 -11.48
C SER A 70 31.23 5.60 -12.23
N GLN A 71 32.33 4.97 -11.80
CA GLN A 71 32.80 3.72 -12.43
C GLN A 71 31.76 2.60 -12.34
N SER A 72 30.98 2.53 -11.27
CA SER A 72 29.92 1.53 -11.10
C SER A 72 28.77 1.72 -12.10
N THR A 73 28.38 2.98 -12.39
CA THR A 73 27.33 3.27 -13.38
C THR A 73 27.79 2.91 -14.80
N VAL A 74 29.04 3.20 -15.16
CA VAL A 74 29.60 2.80 -16.46
C VAL A 74 29.70 1.27 -16.56
N HIS A 75 30.06 0.59 -15.48
CA HIS A 75 30.11 -0.87 -15.44
C HIS A 75 28.72 -1.50 -15.62
N ALA A 76 27.69 -0.95 -14.96
CA ALA A 76 26.31 -1.40 -15.12
C ALA A 76 25.80 -1.23 -16.56
N ALA A 77 26.08 -0.07 -17.18
CA ALA A 77 25.73 0.17 -18.59
C ALA A 77 26.48 -0.76 -19.56
N LYS A 78 27.76 -1.05 -19.28
CA LYS A 78 28.57 -2.02 -20.06
C LYS A 78 27.99 -3.42 -19.99
N LEU A 79 27.60 -3.90 -18.79
CA LEU A 79 26.99 -5.22 -18.62
C LEU A 79 25.68 -5.35 -19.40
N LYS A 80 24.87 -4.29 -19.48
CA LYS A 80 23.65 -4.26 -20.30
C LYS A 80 23.99 -4.45 -21.77
N VAL A 81 24.93 -3.68 -22.30
CA VAL A 81 25.36 -3.81 -23.71
C VAL A 81 26.01 -5.17 -23.99
N GLU A 82 26.79 -5.71 -23.06
CA GLU A 82 27.35 -7.07 -23.16
C GLU A 82 26.27 -8.14 -23.24
N SER A 83 25.24 -8.05 -22.39
CA SER A 83 24.10 -8.97 -22.42
C SER A 83 23.30 -8.87 -23.72
N GLU A 84 23.17 -7.67 -24.28
CA GLU A 84 22.49 -7.43 -25.56
C GLU A 84 23.27 -8.04 -26.74
N ILE A 85 24.59 -7.81 -26.80
CA ILE A 85 25.47 -8.40 -27.81
C ILE A 85 25.43 -9.94 -27.72
N ALA A 86 25.50 -10.50 -26.51
CA ALA A 86 25.43 -11.94 -26.27
C ALA A 86 24.06 -12.53 -26.65
N SER A 87 22.97 -11.76 -26.49
CA SER A 87 21.62 -12.16 -26.87
C SER A 87 21.35 -12.10 -28.38
N GLY A 88 22.29 -11.60 -29.19
CA GLY A 88 22.11 -11.40 -30.63
C GLY A 88 21.12 -10.30 -30.98
N TYR A 89 20.65 -9.51 -29.98
CA TYR A 89 19.80 -8.35 -30.18
C TYR A 89 20.64 -7.20 -30.70
N SER A 90 21.02 -7.28 -31.98
CA SER A 90 21.55 -6.14 -32.70
C SER A 90 20.37 -5.21 -33.01
N GLY A 91 20.00 -4.41 -32.01
CA GLY A 91 19.20 -3.19 -32.19
C GLY A 91 19.98 -2.13 -32.96
N LEU A 92 20.65 -2.53 -34.03
CA LEU A 92 21.03 -1.64 -35.10
C LEU A 92 19.73 -1.20 -35.74
N ILE A 93 19.44 0.08 -35.54
CA ILE A 93 18.68 0.90 -36.48
C ILE A 93 19.14 0.46 -37.88
N ALA A 94 18.31 -0.36 -38.53
CA ALA A 94 18.43 -0.61 -39.94
C ALA A 94 18.25 0.75 -40.60
N THR A 95 19.35 1.33 -41.06
CA THR A 95 19.28 2.35 -42.09
C THR A 95 18.52 1.70 -43.23
N GLU A 96 17.30 2.16 -43.45
CA GLU A 96 16.52 1.83 -44.63
C GLU A 96 17.35 2.16 -45.86
N GLY A 97 17.87 1.11 -46.51
CA GLY A 97 18.69 1.20 -47.70
C GLY A 97 18.62 -0.13 -48.43
N GLN A 98 17.85 -0.16 -49.52
CA GLN A 98 17.66 -1.28 -50.45
C GLN A 98 16.86 -2.49 -49.92
N ALA A 99 15.54 -2.31 -49.78
CA ALA A 99 14.61 -3.43 -49.88
C ALA A 99 14.60 -3.94 -51.34
N ASP A 100 15.24 -5.08 -51.56
CA ASP A 100 15.22 -5.81 -52.83
C ASP A 100 13.78 -6.31 -53.08
N THR A 101 13.06 -5.66 -54.01
CA THR A 101 11.61 -5.81 -54.27
C THR A 101 11.22 -7.11 -55.00
N ARG A 102 12.06 -8.15 -54.93
CA ARG A 102 11.76 -9.43 -55.57
C ARG A 102 10.94 -10.33 -54.63
N PRO A 103 9.74 -10.79 -55.06
CA PRO A 103 8.89 -11.63 -54.24
C PRO A 103 9.61 -12.92 -53.83
N TYR A 104 9.45 -13.32 -52.57
CA TYR A 104 10.10 -14.49 -51.95
C TYR A 104 9.91 -15.79 -52.76
N ALA A 105 8.80 -15.91 -53.47
CA ALA A 105 8.48 -17.04 -54.35
C ALA A 105 9.47 -17.24 -55.51
N ALA A 106 10.17 -16.19 -55.96
CA ALA A 106 11.16 -16.28 -57.04
C ALA A 106 12.56 -16.74 -56.57
N ARG A 107 12.82 -16.76 -55.25
CA ARG A 107 14.09 -17.23 -54.67
C ARG A 107 14.10 -18.72 -54.37
N VAL A 108 12.93 -19.34 -54.25
CA VAL A 108 12.80 -20.79 -54.02
C VAL A 108 12.53 -21.46 -55.36
N ALA A 109 13.57 -21.52 -56.20
CA ALA A 109 13.61 -22.54 -57.23
C ALA A 109 13.55 -23.89 -56.51
N ARG A 110 12.45 -24.65 -56.69
CA ARG A 110 12.42 -26.07 -56.35
C ARG A 110 13.53 -26.74 -57.17
N PRO A 111 14.53 -27.37 -56.55
CA PRO A 111 15.25 -28.42 -57.24
C PRO A 111 14.29 -29.60 -57.33
N ASP A 112 14.07 -30.06 -58.56
CA ASP A 112 13.40 -31.32 -58.82
C ASP A 112 14.11 -32.48 -58.11
N ALA A 113 13.32 -33.52 -57.87
CA ALA A 113 13.66 -34.80 -57.27
C ALA A 113 15.12 -35.27 -57.39
N GLY A 114 15.72 -35.64 -56.24
CA GLY A 114 16.79 -36.65 -56.21
C GLY A 114 18.04 -36.34 -55.41
N GLU A 115 18.24 -35.12 -54.91
CA GLU A 115 19.44 -34.81 -54.10
C GLU A 115 19.17 -35.05 -52.61
N ALA A 116 20.03 -35.86 -51.99
CA ALA A 116 20.03 -36.08 -50.55
C ALA A 116 20.05 -34.71 -49.85
N ARG A 117 18.94 -34.35 -49.18
CA ARG A 117 18.87 -33.16 -48.33
C ARG A 117 20.10 -33.17 -47.42
N ASP A 118 20.91 -32.12 -47.50
CA ASP A 118 22.08 -31.98 -46.64
C ASP A 118 21.69 -32.27 -45.20
N PRO A 119 22.34 -33.25 -44.54
CA PRO A 119 21.96 -33.66 -43.18
C PRO A 119 22.11 -32.49 -42.19
N ALA A 120 22.99 -31.53 -42.47
CA ALA A 120 23.12 -30.29 -41.71
C ALA A 120 21.88 -29.39 -41.78
N ILE A 121 21.27 -29.24 -42.97
CA ILE A 121 20.03 -28.46 -43.16
C ILE A 121 18.86 -29.16 -42.45
N SER A 122 18.80 -30.49 -42.52
CA SER A 122 17.80 -31.28 -41.80
C SER A 122 17.96 -31.18 -40.28
N ALA A 123 19.20 -31.21 -39.76
CA ALA A 123 19.48 -31.06 -38.33
C ALA A 123 19.11 -29.67 -37.80
N LEU A 124 19.42 -28.60 -38.55
CA LEU A 124 19.03 -27.23 -38.20
C LEU A 124 17.51 -27.05 -38.20
N ALA A 125 16.79 -27.67 -39.15
CA ALA A 125 15.33 -27.63 -39.18
C ALA A 125 14.70 -28.30 -37.94
N VAL A 126 15.26 -29.44 -37.50
CA VAL A 126 14.84 -30.13 -36.27
C VAL A 126 15.12 -29.25 -35.04
N GLN A 127 16.31 -28.65 -34.94
CA GLN A 127 16.65 -27.75 -33.85
C GLN A 127 15.71 -26.54 -33.79
N LEU A 128 15.39 -25.93 -34.94
CA LEU A 128 14.47 -24.80 -35.02
C LEU A 128 13.06 -25.22 -34.57
N SER A 129 12.58 -26.40 -34.99
CA SER A 129 11.29 -26.94 -34.53
C SER A 129 11.25 -27.16 -33.02
N HIS A 130 12.35 -27.67 -32.45
CA HIS A 130 12.49 -27.87 -31.01
C HIS A 130 12.49 -26.55 -30.25
N GLN A 131 13.22 -25.53 -30.72
CA GLN A 131 13.22 -24.21 -30.10
C GLN A 131 11.84 -23.55 -30.18
N ARG A 132 11.13 -23.69 -31.30
CA ARG A 132 9.74 -23.20 -31.43
C ARG A 132 8.81 -23.88 -30.43
N ALA A 133 8.88 -25.20 -30.29
CA ALA A 133 8.09 -25.94 -29.31
C ALA A 133 8.42 -25.50 -27.87
N ARG A 134 9.69 -25.26 -27.57
CA ARG A 134 10.14 -24.75 -26.27
C ARG A 134 9.61 -23.34 -25.99
N ILE A 135 9.67 -22.44 -26.98
CA ILE A 135 9.13 -21.07 -26.86
C ILE A 135 7.62 -21.13 -26.59
N GLN A 136 6.86 -21.91 -27.37
CA GLN A 136 5.43 -22.07 -27.17
C GLN A 136 5.11 -22.61 -25.76
N HIS A 137 5.87 -23.59 -25.28
CA HIS A 137 5.68 -24.11 -23.93
C HIS A 137 5.92 -23.03 -22.87
N LEU A 138 7.03 -22.29 -22.95
CA LEU A 138 7.32 -21.19 -22.02
C LEU A 138 6.27 -20.08 -22.09
N GLU A 139 5.74 -19.76 -23.28
CA GLU A 139 4.65 -18.80 -23.45
C GLU A 139 3.37 -19.27 -22.75
N THR A 140 3.02 -20.55 -22.87
CA THR A 140 1.86 -21.12 -22.16
C THR A 140 2.05 -21.11 -20.64
N GLU A 141 3.25 -21.42 -20.15
CA GLU A 141 3.57 -21.34 -18.72
C GLU A 141 3.53 -19.90 -18.21
N CYS A 142 4.07 -18.94 -18.96
CA CYS A 142 4.00 -17.53 -18.61
C CYS A 142 2.54 -17.03 -18.58
N ALA A 143 1.71 -17.43 -19.54
CA ALA A 143 0.30 -17.09 -19.57
C ALA A 143 -0.45 -17.68 -18.36
N ARG A 144 -0.16 -18.93 -18.01
CA ARG A 144 -0.71 -19.60 -16.82
C ARG A 144 -0.29 -18.88 -15.53
N MET A 145 0.99 -18.62 -15.34
CA MET A 145 1.50 -17.91 -14.15
C MET A 145 0.91 -16.51 -14.02
N ARG A 146 0.73 -15.79 -15.13
CA ARG A 146 0.06 -14.47 -15.14
C ARG A 146 -1.41 -14.58 -14.73
N SER A 147 -2.12 -15.61 -15.18
CA SER A 147 -3.51 -15.84 -14.78
C SER A 147 -3.64 -16.19 -13.30
N GLU A 148 -2.77 -17.04 -12.78
CA GLU A 148 -2.73 -17.43 -11.36
C GLU A 148 -2.39 -16.22 -10.48
N LEU A 149 -1.44 -15.38 -10.89
CA LEU A 149 -1.11 -14.13 -10.20
C LEU A 149 -2.30 -13.14 -10.21
N ALA A 150 -3.02 -13.02 -11.32
CA ALA A 150 -4.19 -12.15 -11.40
C ALA A 150 -5.29 -12.59 -10.42
N ILE A 151 -5.53 -13.89 -10.31
CA ILE A 151 -6.47 -14.47 -9.35
C ILE A 151 -6.01 -14.20 -7.91
N ALA A 152 -4.75 -14.47 -7.59
CA ALA A 152 -4.20 -14.23 -6.25
C ALA A 152 -4.27 -12.75 -5.84
N ILE A 153 -4.06 -11.81 -6.78
CA ILE A 153 -4.22 -10.37 -6.53
C ILE A 153 -5.70 -10.04 -6.23
N GLN A 154 -6.64 -10.62 -6.97
CA GLN A 154 -8.07 -10.39 -6.72
C GLN A 154 -8.51 -10.95 -5.37
N GLU A 155 -8.09 -12.17 -5.03
CA GLU A 155 -8.37 -12.79 -3.73
C GLU A 155 -7.79 -11.97 -2.58
N ARG A 156 -6.54 -11.50 -2.72
CA ARG A 156 -5.91 -10.63 -1.73
C ARG A 156 -6.67 -9.32 -1.55
N ARG A 157 -7.09 -8.67 -2.63
CA ARG A 157 -7.89 -7.43 -2.57
C ARG A 157 -9.24 -7.67 -1.90
N ALA A 158 -9.90 -8.80 -2.19
CA ALA A 158 -11.15 -9.17 -1.55
C ALA A 158 -10.96 -9.42 -0.04
N ALA A 159 -9.88 -10.09 0.35
CA ALA A 159 -9.53 -10.31 1.75
C ALA A 159 -9.20 -8.99 2.49
N GLU A 160 -8.46 -8.08 1.86
CA GLU A 160 -8.17 -6.76 2.42
C GLU A 160 -9.46 -5.94 2.62
N ALA A 161 -10.39 -5.97 1.66
CA ALA A 161 -11.70 -5.32 1.81
C ALA A 161 -12.54 -5.94 2.94
N ALA A 162 -12.54 -7.26 3.08
CA ALA A 162 -13.24 -7.94 4.17
C ALA A 162 -12.65 -7.58 5.56
N LEU A 163 -11.33 -7.47 5.66
CA LEU A 163 -10.66 -7.05 6.90
C LEU A 163 -11.02 -5.61 7.29
N LEU A 164 -11.10 -4.70 6.31
CA LEU A 164 -11.55 -3.32 6.56
C LEU A 164 -13.00 -3.30 7.07
N ALA A 165 -13.90 -4.07 6.45
CA ALA A 165 -15.29 -4.17 6.92
C ALA A 165 -15.39 -4.73 8.35
N VAL A 166 -14.61 -5.76 8.68
CA VAL A 166 -14.57 -6.31 10.05
C VAL A 166 -14.06 -5.26 11.05
N ARG A 167 -13.06 -4.47 10.68
CA ARG A 167 -12.52 -3.41 11.52
C ARG A 167 -13.56 -2.31 11.76
N GLU A 168 -14.26 -1.88 10.73
CA GLU A 168 -15.35 -0.89 10.85
C GLU A 168 -16.45 -1.38 11.80
N VAL A 169 -16.85 -2.66 11.69
CA VAL A 169 -17.83 -3.25 12.61
C VAL A 169 -17.29 -3.30 14.04
N ALA A 170 -16.02 -3.66 14.24
CA ALA A 170 -15.41 -3.67 15.56
C ALA A 170 -15.37 -2.27 16.20
N ASP A 171 -15.02 -1.24 15.42
CA ASP A 171 -15.00 0.15 15.88
C ASP A 171 -16.42 0.63 16.24
N GLN A 172 -17.43 0.28 15.44
CA GLN A 172 -18.84 0.56 15.74
C GLN A 172 -19.31 -0.11 17.04
N LEU A 173 -18.92 -1.38 17.27
CA LEU A 173 -19.25 -2.11 18.50
C LEU A 173 -18.57 -1.49 19.72
N LEU A 174 -17.32 -1.04 19.60
CA LEU A 174 -16.62 -0.35 20.68
C LEU A 174 -17.33 0.97 21.06
N MET A 175 -17.73 1.77 20.08
CA MET A 175 -18.47 3.01 20.30
C MET A 175 -19.82 2.73 20.98
N ARG A 176 -20.59 1.76 20.46
CA ARG A 176 -21.86 1.30 21.06
C ARG A 176 -21.69 0.83 22.50
N ASN A 177 -20.64 0.06 22.80
CA ASN A 177 -20.37 -0.40 24.16
C ASN A 177 -20.02 0.77 25.09
N GLY A 178 -19.29 1.78 24.59
CA GLY A 178 -19.03 3.02 25.31
C GLY A 178 -20.31 3.78 25.66
N GLU A 179 -21.21 3.96 24.69
CA GLU A 179 -22.51 4.61 24.87
C GLU A 179 -23.38 3.86 25.89
N LEU A 180 -23.47 2.53 25.77
CA LEU A 180 -24.20 1.69 26.72
C LEU A 180 -23.61 1.80 28.13
N GLY A 181 -22.28 1.81 28.26
CA GLY A 181 -21.60 2.01 29.54
C GLY A 181 -21.93 3.37 30.17
N ALA A 182 -21.92 4.44 29.38
CA ALA A 182 -22.29 5.78 29.84
C ALA A 182 -23.77 5.86 30.27
N ALA A 183 -24.68 5.26 29.49
CA ALA A 183 -26.10 5.21 29.80
C ALA A 183 -26.38 4.41 31.09
N LEU A 184 -25.69 3.28 31.29
CA LEU A 184 -25.80 2.49 32.52
C LEU A 184 -25.28 3.27 33.73
N ALA A 185 -24.14 3.95 33.60
CA ALA A 185 -23.59 4.78 34.68
C ALA A 185 -24.53 5.94 35.04
N GLN A 186 -25.17 6.56 34.04
CA GLN A 186 -26.16 7.61 34.26
C GLN A 186 -27.42 7.06 34.95
N ASN A 187 -27.95 5.91 34.51
CA ASN A 187 -29.08 5.25 35.16
C ASN A 187 -28.77 4.85 36.61
N ALA A 188 -27.55 4.38 36.88
CA ALA A 188 -27.12 4.06 38.24
C ALA A 188 -27.16 5.30 39.15
N ARG A 189 -26.63 6.44 38.66
CA ARG A 189 -26.67 7.72 39.40
C ARG A 189 -28.10 8.20 39.65
N PHE A 190 -28.98 8.10 38.65
CA PHE A 190 -30.39 8.46 38.82
C PHE A 190 -31.09 7.55 39.83
N SER A 191 -30.84 6.24 39.76
CA SER A 191 -31.41 5.27 40.71
C SER A 191 -30.92 5.53 42.14
N GLU A 192 -29.65 5.87 42.32
CA GLU A 192 -29.08 6.19 43.62
C GLU A 192 -29.66 7.50 44.18
N GLY A 193 -29.75 8.54 43.36
CA GLY A 193 -30.39 9.81 43.74
C GLY A 193 -31.86 9.63 44.12
N ASN A 194 -32.62 8.86 43.35
CA ASN A 194 -34.02 8.55 43.66
C ASN A 194 -34.16 7.78 44.97
N ARG A 195 -33.27 6.82 45.23
CA ARG A 195 -33.26 6.06 46.49
C ARG A 195 -32.96 6.97 47.68
N LEU A 196 -31.97 7.85 47.57
CA LEU A 196 -31.64 8.81 48.62
C LEU A 196 -32.80 9.78 48.90
N PHE A 197 -33.43 10.29 47.84
CA PHE A 197 -34.61 11.13 47.96
C PHE A 197 -35.77 10.41 48.66
N ALA A 198 -36.06 9.16 48.26
CA ALA A 198 -37.11 8.37 48.89
C ALA A 198 -36.83 8.10 50.38
N LEU A 199 -35.59 7.78 50.74
CA LEU A 199 -35.20 7.58 52.14
C LEU A 199 -35.35 8.86 52.97
N TYR A 200 -34.95 10.01 52.41
CA TYR A 200 -35.12 11.30 53.06
C TYR A 200 -36.59 11.63 53.29
N ALA A 201 -37.45 11.44 52.27
CA ALA A 201 -38.89 11.67 52.40
C ALA A 201 -39.53 10.76 53.45
N ILE A 202 -39.10 9.50 53.55
CA ILE A 202 -39.55 8.57 54.59
C ILE A 202 -39.14 9.08 55.97
N GLU A 203 -37.88 9.45 56.17
CA GLU A 203 -37.41 9.96 57.48
C GLU A 203 -38.09 11.27 57.88
N GLN A 204 -38.33 12.17 56.93
CA GLN A 204 -39.08 13.40 57.18
C GLN A 204 -40.52 13.09 57.61
N SER A 205 -41.23 12.24 56.85
CA SER A 205 -42.61 11.85 57.21
C SER A 205 -42.70 11.14 58.55
N ARG A 206 -41.69 10.33 58.92
CA ARG A 206 -41.59 9.70 60.24
C ARG A 206 -41.38 10.72 61.34
N GLY A 207 -40.54 11.73 61.13
CA GLY A 207 -40.32 12.83 62.08
C GLY A 207 -41.60 13.63 62.32
N GLU A 208 -42.29 14.01 61.25
CA GLU A 208 -43.58 14.72 61.32
C GLU A 208 -44.64 13.88 62.03
N ALA A 209 -44.72 12.58 61.75
CA ALA A 209 -45.65 11.68 62.44
C ALA A 209 -45.35 11.54 63.95
N ARG A 210 -44.08 11.53 64.37
CA ARG A 210 -43.70 11.53 65.80
C ARG A 210 -44.14 12.81 66.50
N LEU A 211 -43.88 13.97 65.88
CA LEU A 211 -44.31 15.27 66.40
C LEU A 211 -45.83 15.37 66.51
N LEU A 212 -46.57 14.90 65.49
CA LEU A 212 -48.03 14.84 65.53
C LEU A 212 -48.55 13.92 66.65
N LYS A 213 -47.88 12.79 66.90
CA LYS A 213 -48.22 11.91 68.01
C LYS A 213 -47.99 12.59 69.36
N GLU A 214 -46.83 13.21 69.56
CA GLU A 214 -46.50 13.92 70.81
C GLU A 214 -47.48 15.07 71.09
N THR A 215 -47.83 15.84 70.05
CA THR A 215 -48.82 16.92 70.18
C THR A 215 -50.22 16.37 70.49
N LEU A 216 -50.65 15.29 69.84
CA LEU A 216 -51.91 14.60 70.15
C LEU A 216 -51.94 14.12 71.61
N ASP A 217 -50.89 13.43 72.06
CA ASP A 217 -50.75 12.92 73.43
C ASP A 217 -50.83 14.08 74.44
N SER A 218 -50.17 15.20 74.15
CA SER A 218 -50.22 16.40 74.99
C SER A 218 -51.62 17.02 75.09
N VAL A 219 -52.36 17.05 73.98
CA VAL A 219 -53.74 17.58 73.93
C VAL A 219 -54.70 16.64 74.64
N GLN A 220 -54.52 15.33 74.48
CA GLN A 220 -55.31 14.33 75.21
C GLN A 220 -55.07 14.45 76.71
N ALA A 221 -53.83 14.61 77.16
CA ALA A 221 -53.51 14.83 78.57
C ALA A 221 -54.17 16.09 79.13
N LYS A 222 -54.21 17.19 78.36
CA LYS A 222 -54.94 18.42 78.73
C LYS A 222 -56.45 18.16 78.85
N ARG A 223 -57.05 17.46 77.87
CA ARG A 223 -58.48 17.11 77.91
C ARG A 223 -58.84 16.21 79.10
N VAL A 224 -57.98 15.28 79.48
CA VAL A 224 -58.19 14.44 80.67
C VAL A 224 -58.21 15.32 81.93
N LYS A 225 -57.23 16.20 82.11
CA LYS A 225 -57.21 17.15 83.24
C LYS A 225 -58.43 18.07 83.26
N GLU A 226 -58.86 18.59 82.11
CA GLU A 226 -60.07 19.41 82.00
C GLU A 226 -61.33 18.63 82.43
N ARG A 227 -61.44 17.36 82.03
CA ARG A 227 -62.56 16.49 82.44
C ARG A 227 -62.53 16.24 83.95
N GLU A 228 -61.37 15.93 84.51
CA GLU A 228 -61.19 15.75 85.96
C GLU A 228 -61.58 17.02 86.73
N MET A 229 -61.18 18.20 86.25
CA MET A 229 -61.58 19.48 86.84
C MET A 229 -63.09 19.70 86.76
N LEU A 230 -63.72 19.43 85.61
CA LEU A 230 -65.17 19.54 85.45
C LEU A 230 -65.93 18.56 86.36
N GLU A 231 -65.43 17.33 86.53
CA GLU A 231 -65.98 16.39 87.48
C GLU A 231 -65.82 16.84 88.92
N ALA A 232 -64.67 17.39 89.30
CA ALA A 232 -64.45 17.98 90.61
C ALA A 232 -65.43 19.14 90.87
N TYR A 233 -65.62 20.04 89.90
CA TYR A 233 -66.62 21.11 89.98
C TYR A 233 -68.05 20.57 90.11
N ARG A 234 -68.41 19.53 89.35
CA ARG A 234 -69.73 18.88 89.46
C ARG A 234 -69.93 18.26 90.85
N ARG A 235 -68.94 17.54 91.39
CA ARG A 235 -69.00 16.95 92.73
C ARG A 235 -69.17 18.03 93.80
N ALA A 236 -68.39 19.12 93.73
CA ALA A 236 -68.49 20.25 94.65
C ALA A 236 -69.87 20.93 94.61
N ALA A 237 -70.44 21.10 93.40
CA ALA A 237 -71.78 21.65 93.23
C ALA A 237 -72.87 20.73 93.81
N THR A 238 -72.73 19.40 93.67
CA THR A 238 -73.68 18.44 94.25
C THR A 238 -73.55 18.31 95.77
N SER A 239 -72.34 18.41 96.33
CA SER A 239 -72.14 18.38 97.79
C SER A 239 -72.60 19.67 98.47
N GLY A 240 -72.51 20.82 97.80
CA GLY A 240 -73.04 22.09 98.31
C GLY A 240 -74.57 22.14 98.37
N ARG A 241 -75.26 21.42 97.48
CA ARG A 241 -76.74 21.28 97.48
C ARG A 241 -77.29 20.30 98.50
N ALA A 242 -76.46 19.45 99.11
CA ALA A 242 -76.90 18.48 100.11
C ALA A 242 -76.77 19.00 101.56
N ALA A 243 -76.31 20.25 101.74
CA ALA A 243 -76.07 20.89 103.03
C ALA A 243 -77.01 22.09 103.31
N GLU A 244 -78.02 22.29 102.47
CA GLU A 244 -79.20 23.15 102.73
C GLU A 244 -80.41 22.26 103.05
#